data_AF-A0A3C2CJT1-F1
#
_entry.id   AF-A0A3C2CJT1-F1
#
_cell.length_a   1.000
_cell.length_b   1.000
_cell.length_c   1.000
_cell.angle_alpha   90.00
_cell.angle_beta   90.00
_cell.angle_gamma   90.00
#
_symmetry.space_group_name_H-M   'P 1'
#
loop_
_entity.id
_entity.type
_entity.pdbx_description
1 polymer ?
#
loop_
_entity_poly.entity_id
_entity_poly.type
_entity_poly.pdbx_seq_one_letter_code
_entity_poly.pdbx_strand_id
1 'polypeptide(L)' 'MARIEIPEGEGHEVSRVWSIAPHMGKGVHALSKAVYEESGLPVREREAARMRIAQLNSCDI' A
#
# COMPACT_ATOMS: atom_id res chain seq x y z
N MET A 1 5.20 -13.13 -4.28
CA MET A 1 4.28 -13.74 -3.31
C MET A 1 4.97 -13.84 -1.95
N ALA A 2 4.33 -13.36 -0.89
CA ALA A 2 4.97 -13.07 0.39
C ALA A 2 5.59 -14.33 1.03
N ARG A 3 6.85 -14.21 1.47
CA ARG A 3 7.57 -15.22 2.26
C ARG A 3 7.17 -15.19 3.75
N ILE A 4 5.99 -14.65 4.05
CA ILE A 4 5.53 -14.33 5.41
C ILE A 4 4.10 -14.88 5.53
N GLU A 5 3.84 -15.64 6.58
CA GLU A 5 2.51 -16.18 6.85
C GLU A 5 1.59 -15.06 7.34
N ILE A 6 0.49 -14.83 6.62
CA ILE A 6 -0.52 -13.83 6.95
C ILE A 6 -1.72 -14.57 7.58
N PRO A 7 -2.20 -14.16 8.77
CA PRO A 7 -3.37 -14.77 9.38
C PRO A 7 -4.60 -14.72 8.46
N GLU A 8 -5.39 -15.79 8.47
CA GLU A 8 -6.69 -15.86 7.80
C GLU A 8 -7.67 -14.83 8.39
N GLY A 9 -8.56 -14.32 7.56
CA GLY A 9 -9.56 -13.34 7.96
C GLY A 9 -10.13 -12.56 6.78
N GLU A 10 -11.06 -11.65 7.06
CA GLU A 10 -11.71 -10.87 6.01
C GLU A 10 -10.79 -9.81 5.37
N GLY A 11 -11.17 -9.31 4.19
CA GLY A 11 -10.46 -8.26 3.46
C GLY A 11 -9.28 -8.74 2.62
N HIS A 12 -8.44 -7.80 2.17
CA HIS A 12 -7.24 -8.10 1.38
C HIS A 12 -6.06 -8.51 2.27
N GLU A 13 -5.20 -9.41 1.78
CA GLU A 13 -3.96 -9.80 2.47
C GLU A 13 -3.10 -8.59 2.86
N VAL A 14 -2.98 -7.58 1.99
CA VAL A 14 -2.22 -6.36 2.25
C VAL A 14 -2.77 -5.54 3.42
N SER A 15 -4.06 -5.68 3.74
CA SER A 15 -4.65 -5.06 4.93
C SER A 15 -4.35 -5.91 6.17
N ARG A 16 -4.45 -7.24 6.06
CA ARG A 16 -4.19 -8.17 7.17
C ARG A 16 -2.72 -8.24 7.56
N VAL A 17 -1.78 -8.00 6.66
CA VAL A 17 -0.34 -7.98 6.98
C VAL A 17 0.02 -6.96 8.06
N TRP A 18 -0.80 -5.93 8.27
CA TRP A 18 -0.56 -4.96 9.33
C TRP A 18 -0.99 -5.45 10.72
N SER A 19 -1.80 -6.52 10.82
CA SER A 19 -2.14 -7.15 12.09
C SER A 19 -0.91 -7.78 12.78
N ILE A 20 0.06 -8.27 12.00
CA ILE A 20 1.32 -8.83 12.52
C ILE A 20 2.36 -7.75 12.84
N ALA A 21 2.15 -6.50 12.39
CA ALA A 21 3.06 -5.38 12.62
C ALA A 21 2.28 -4.07 12.90
N PRO A 22 1.50 -3.98 13.99
CA PRO A 22 0.49 -2.94 14.19
C PRO A 22 1.07 -1.52 14.28
N HIS A 23 2.22 -1.35 14.91
CA HIS A 23 2.88 -0.03 15.00
C HIS A 23 3.37 0.46 13.63
N MET A 24 3.87 -0.44 12.80
CA MET A 24 4.24 -0.12 11.42
C MET A 24 3.00 0.18 10.58
N GLY A 25 1.93 -0.60 10.76
CA GLY A 25 0.64 -0.38 10.11
C GLY A 25 0.09 1.02 10.30
N LYS A 26 0.19 1.57 11.52
CA LYS A 26 -0.21 2.97 11.79
C LYS A 26 0.56 3.98 10.94
N GLY A 27 1.89 3.82 10.84
CA GLY A 27 2.73 4.71 10.04
C GLY A 27 2.46 4.58 8.53
N VAL A 28 2.30 3.35 8.04
CA VAL A 28 2.01 3.08 6.62
C VAL A 28 0.62 3.61 6.24
N HIS A 29 -0.37 3.49 7.12
CA HIS A 29 -1.68 4.08 6.89
C HIS A 29 -1.62 5.61 6.81
N ALA A 30 -0.86 6.26 7.71
CA ALA A 30 -0.65 7.71 7.65
C ALA A 30 0.05 8.14 6.34
N LEU A 31 1.06 7.39 5.88
CA LEU A 31 1.71 7.63 4.59
C LEU A 31 0.73 7.47 3.43
N SER A 32 -0.08 6.40 3.43
CA SER A 32 -1.09 6.16 2.40
C SER A 32 -2.08 7.32 2.33
N LYS A 33 -2.56 7.79 3.48
CA LYS A 33 -3.44 8.96 3.55
C LYS A 33 -2.78 10.20 2.93
N ALA A 34 -1.54 10.51 3.32
CA ALA A 34 -0.82 11.64 2.78
C ALA A 34 -0.67 11.57 1.25
N VAL A 35 -0.39 10.38 0.71
CA VAL A 35 -0.20 10.17 -0.74
C VAL A 35 -1.53 10.22 -1.51
N TYR A 36 -2.62 9.65 -1.01
CA TYR A 36 -3.87 9.54 -1.79
C TYR A 36 -4.90 10.64 -1.51
N GLU A 37 -4.88 11.22 -0.32
CA GLU A 37 -5.88 12.21 0.11
C GLU A 37 -5.29 13.62 0.21
N GLU A 38 -4.01 13.75 0.57
CA GLU A 38 -3.36 15.05 0.83
C GLU A 38 -2.30 15.39 -0.22
N SER A 39 -2.34 14.75 -1.39
CA SER A 39 -1.42 15.01 -2.49
C SER A 39 -1.71 16.35 -3.17
N GLY A 40 -0.64 17.09 -3.50
CA GLY A 40 -0.72 18.25 -4.39
C GLY A 40 -0.86 17.89 -5.88
N LEU A 41 -0.76 16.61 -6.26
CA LEU A 41 -0.88 16.17 -7.64
C LEU A 41 -2.34 15.85 -8.00
N PRO A 42 -2.78 16.15 -9.24
CA PRO A 42 -4.04 15.64 -9.76
C PRO A 42 -4.08 14.10 -9.74
N VAL A 43 -5.26 13.53 -9.53
CA VAL A 43 -5.46 12.07 -9.40
C VAL A 43 -4.82 11.30 -10.57
N ARG A 44 -4.96 11.79 -11.81
CA ARG A 44 -4.39 11.12 -12.99
C ARG A 44 -2.86 11.07 -12.96
N GLU A 45 -2.21 12.15 -12.54
CA GLU A 45 -0.75 12.23 -12.44
C GLU A 45 -0.24 11.36 -11.30
N ARG A 46 -0.92 11.37 -10.16
CA ARG A 46 -0.60 10.50 -9.03
C ARG A 46 -0.71 9.03 -9.39
N GLU A 47 -1.79 8.62 -10.05
CA GLU A 47 -1.96 7.22 -10.46
C GLU A 47 -0.94 6.79 -11.51
N ALA A 48 -0.60 7.65 -12.47
CA ALA A 48 0.47 7.39 -13.42
C ALA A 48 1.83 7.20 -12.71
N ALA A 49 2.14 8.04 -11.72
CA ALA A 49 3.34 7.89 -10.91
C ALA A 49 3.33 6.58 -10.10
N ARG A 50 2.21 6.24 -9.43
CA ARG A 50 2.05 4.99 -8.68
C ARG A 50 2.27 3.76 -9.57
N MET A 51 1.61 3.73 -10.73
CA MET A 51 1.76 2.63 -11.69
C MET A 51 3.19 2.51 -12.20
N ARG A 52 3.85 3.65 -12.49
CA ARG A 52 5.24 3.63 -12.93
C ARG A 52 6.18 3.07 -11.86
N ILE A 53 5.97 3.45 -10.59
CA ILE A 53 6.73 2.91 -9.45
C ILE A 53 6.52 1.39 -9.34
N ALA A 54 5.28 0.91 -9.46
CA ALA A 54 4.98 -0.52 -9.42
C ALA A 54 5.70 -1.29 -10.54
N GLN A 55 5.64 -0.81 -11.79
CA GLN A 55 6.37 -1.41 -12.92
C GLN A 55 7.88 -1.46 -12.68
N LEU A 56 8.46 -0.37 -12.16
CA LEU A 56 9.90 -0.30 -11.87
C LEU A 56 10.34 -1.27 -10.77
N ASN A 57 9.43 -1.65 -9.88
CA ASN A 57 9.68 -2.63 -8.80
C ASN A 57 9.18 -4.03 -9.15
N SER A 58 8.79 -4.28 -10.41
CA SER A 58 8.22 -5.55 -10.87
C SER A 58 7.05 -6.02 -9.99
N CYS A 59 6.25 -5.06 -9.51
CA CYS A 59 4.98 -5.35 -8.87
C CYS A 59 3.92 -5.57 -9.95
N ASP A 60 3.20 -6.69 -9.85
CA ASP A 60 2.00 -6.91 -10.65
C ASP A 60 0.96 -5.84 -10.32
N ILE A 61 0.36 -5.25 -11.36
CA ILE A 61 -0.64 -4.16 -11.25
C ILE A 61 -2.03 -4.72 -11.47
#